data_AF-A0A2Z6S3I1-F1
#
_entry.id   AF-A0A2Z6S3I1-F1
#
_cell.length_a   1.000
_cell.length_b   1.000
_cell.length_c   1.000
_cell.angle_alpha   90.00
_cell.angle_beta   90.00
_cell.angle_gamma   90.00
#
_symmetry.space_group_name_H-M   'P 1'
#
loop_
_entity.id
_entity.type
_entity.pdbx_description
1 polymer ?
#
loop_
_entity_poly.entity_id
_entity_poly.type
_entity_poly.pdbx_seq_one_letter_code
_entity_poly.pdbx_strand_id
1 'polypeptide(L)'
;MEEKPKDLWVYADISKYQLHVTVSTIGSTTGLEDADERIVYMEDLEKRKQAYGICGECNEPGTGEYWCHPCNAKRFKDNFKNWTSGNKVIDEFIQQSQLNAVHYEKYLEWIPFEKFQNITYIAEGGFGKIYSAEWPEGFIIYWDIENQKWIRHKYSKYALKSLNNSSDICSDFLNEIKSHLQIYLKDVITCFGITQDPNTNEYMMVLFYCSKGNLRNYLTKSESYINYKSKIDGLQQIARGLFDIHNSGFVHKDFHSGNILHNAYFPFISDLGMCQPANKQSIKEEGIY
;
A
#
# COMPACT_ATOMS: atom_id res chain seq x y z
N MET A 1 -33.83 7.40 24.14
CA MET A 1 -33.59 6.93 22.78
C MET A 1 -32.10 7.10 22.58
N GLU A 2 -31.31 6.03 22.70
CA GLU A 2 -29.86 6.13 22.46
C GLU A 2 -29.67 6.51 20.99
N GLU A 3 -29.03 7.65 20.72
CA GLU A 3 -28.66 8.04 19.36
C GLU A 3 -27.76 6.94 18.78
N LYS A 4 -28.08 6.49 17.57
CA LYS A 4 -27.22 5.53 16.88
C LYS A 4 -25.84 6.16 16.69
N PRO A 5 -24.74 5.44 16.98
CA PRO A 5 -23.40 5.90 16.70
C PRO A 5 -23.30 6.37 15.24
N LYS A 6 -22.83 7.59 15.03
CA LYS A 6 -22.63 8.18 13.70
C LYS A 6 -21.30 8.89 13.68
N ASP A 7 -20.59 8.74 12.57
CA ASP A 7 -19.30 9.37 12.41
C ASP A 7 -19.39 10.88 12.16
N LEU A 8 -18.40 11.58 12.72
CA LEU A 8 -18.15 13.00 12.49
C LEU A 8 -16.85 13.16 11.69
N TRP A 9 -16.69 12.34 10.66
CA TRP A 9 -15.53 12.37 9.77
C TRP A 9 -15.43 13.72 9.07
N VAL A 10 -14.21 14.25 9.02
CA VAL A 10 -13.86 15.44 8.24
C VAL A 10 -13.16 14.96 6.97
N TYR A 11 -13.50 15.56 5.83
CA TYR A 11 -12.77 15.33 4.60
C TYR A 11 -11.36 15.90 4.72
N ALA A 12 -10.34 15.05 4.55
CA ALA A 12 -8.96 15.47 4.72
C ALA A 12 -8.56 16.42 3.57
N ASP A 13 -8.27 17.68 3.90
CA ASP A 13 -7.71 18.61 2.93
C ASP A 13 -6.26 18.19 2.62
N ILE A 14 -6.08 17.46 1.52
CA ILE A 14 -4.79 16.92 1.09
C ILE A 14 -3.73 17.99 0.78
N SER A 15 -4.13 19.27 0.69
CA SER A 15 -3.18 20.38 0.59
C SER A 15 -2.58 20.76 1.94
N LYS A 16 -3.28 20.42 3.04
CA LYS A 16 -2.93 20.79 4.42
C LYS A 16 -2.55 19.61 5.31
N TYR A 17 -3.01 18.40 5.00
CA TYR A 17 -2.80 17.21 5.84
C TYR A 17 -2.45 15.99 5.00
N GLN A 18 -1.65 15.09 5.55
CA GLN A 18 -1.52 13.72 5.06
C GLN A 18 -2.86 12.98 5.18
N LEU A 19 -3.06 11.94 4.37
CA LEU A 19 -4.27 11.11 4.41
C LEU A 19 -4.39 10.28 5.69
N HIS A 20 -3.28 10.07 6.39
CA HIS A 20 -3.25 9.36 7.66
C HIS A 20 -2.07 9.81 8.52
N VAL A 21 -2.13 9.44 9.79
CA VAL A 21 -1.10 9.78 10.76
C VAL A 21 0.24 9.11 10.47
N THR A 22 1.31 9.76 10.88
CA THR A 22 2.66 9.21 11.01
C THR A 22 2.86 8.71 12.44
N VAL A 23 3.35 7.48 12.60
CA VAL A 23 3.70 6.92 13.91
C VAL A 23 5.18 7.20 14.17
N SER A 24 5.47 8.04 15.16
CA SER A 24 6.84 8.39 15.56
C SER A 24 7.60 7.14 15.98
N THR A 25 8.67 6.78 15.26
CA THR A 25 9.63 5.78 15.75
C THR A 25 10.57 6.44 16.75
N ILE A 26 10.63 5.88 17.96
CA ILE A 26 11.54 6.34 19.02
C ILE A 26 12.98 6.25 18.49
N GLY A 27 13.56 7.41 18.13
CA GLY A 27 14.92 7.50 17.56
C GLY A 27 15.07 8.52 16.44
N SER A 28 13.99 8.90 15.74
CA SER A 28 14.04 9.92 14.68
C SER A 28 13.81 11.34 15.22
N THR A 29 14.61 11.74 16.21
CA THR A 29 14.81 13.17 16.51
C THR A 29 16.06 13.65 15.77
N THR A 30 16.06 13.52 14.45
CA THR A 30 16.91 14.41 13.64
C THR A 30 16.20 15.75 13.63
N GLY A 31 16.78 16.75 14.31
CA GLY A 31 16.32 18.12 14.25
C GLY A 31 16.12 18.53 12.80
N LEU A 32 14.86 18.77 12.42
CA LEU A 32 14.50 19.30 11.12
C LEU A 32 13.90 20.67 11.41
N GLU A 33 14.66 21.71 11.06
CA GLU A 33 14.21 23.11 11.09
C GLU A 33 13.12 23.42 10.05
N ASP A 34 12.64 22.42 9.30
CA ASP A 34 11.49 22.48 8.37
C ASP A 34 10.61 21.23 8.53
N ALA A 35 9.83 21.15 9.61
CA ALA A 35 8.80 20.12 9.73
C ALA A 35 7.68 20.42 8.72
N ASP A 36 7.48 19.55 7.72
CA ASP A 36 6.35 19.66 6.78
C ASP A 36 5.04 19.74 7.59
N GLU A 37 4.40 20.92 7.56
CA GLU A 37 3.19 21.21 8.34
C GLU A 37 2.03 20.25 8.02
N ARG A 38 2.11 19.49 6.92
CA ARG A 38 1.12 18.49 6.55
C ARG A 38 1.22 17.20 7.34
N ILE A 39 2.34 16.94 8.01
CA ILE A 39 2.54 15.73 8.80
C ILE A 39 1.60 15.77 10.02
N VAL A 40 0.80 14.73 10.19
CA VAL A 40 -0.07 14.56 11.37
C VAL A 40 0.49 13.41 12.19
N TYR A 41 0.94 13.68 13.41
CA TYR A 41 1.48 12.64 14.28
C TYR A 41 0.37 11.90 15.02
N MET A 42 0.56 10.61 15.31
CA MET A 42 -0.40 9.78 16.04
C MET A 42 -0.75 10.37 17.42
N GLU A 43 0.23 10.97 18.08
CA GLU A 43 0.11 11.62 19.39
C GLU A 43 -0.58 12.99 19.36
N ASP A 44 -0.69 13.64 18.19
CA ASP A 44 -1.29 14.97 18.06
C ASP A 44 -2.82 14.89 17.90
N LEU A 45 -3.51 14.76 19.05
CA LEU A 45 -4.96 14.57 19.11
C LEU A 45 -5.74 15.73 18.48
N GLU A 46 -5.30 16.97 18.68
CA GLU A 46 -6.01 18.16 18.17
C GLU A 46 -5.85 18.26 16.64
N LYS A 47 -4.64 18.03 16.11
CA LYS A 47 -4.43 18.04 14.66
C LYS A 47 -5.14 16.87 13.98
N ARG A 48 -5.15 15.67 14.60
CA ARG A 48 -5.95 14.53 14.13
C ARG A 48 -7.43 14.86 14.07
N LYS A 49 -7.96 15.52 15.10
CA LYS A 49 -9.38 15.93 15.15
C LYS A 49 -9.70 16.92 14.03
N GLN A 50 -8.81 17.87 13.75
CA GLN A 50 -8.98 18.83 12.65
C GLN A 50 -8.85 18.17 11.27
N ALA A 51 -7.92 17.23 11.10
CA ALA A 51 -7.63 16.59 9.83
C ALA A 51 -8.66 15.50 9.45
N TYR A 52 -9.06 14.68 10.42
CA TYR A 52 -9.83 13.45 10.17
C TYR A 52 -11.20 13.45 10.85
N GLY A 53 -11.43 14.29 11.85
CA GLY A 53 -12.67 14.28 12.65
C GLY A 53 -12.64 13.28 13.79
N ILE A 54 -13.82 12.96 14.33
CA ILE A 54 -14.01 12.08 15.49
C ILE A 54 -14.76 10.81 15.09
N CYS A 55 -14.28 9.67 15.58
CA CYS A 55 -14.95 8.38 15.40
C CYS A 55 -16.21 8.29 16.25
N GLY A 56 -17.34 7.93 15.64
CA GLY A 56 -18.63 7.84 16.33
C GLY A 56 -18.77 6.70 17.34
N GLU A 57 -17.84 5.74 17.36
CA GLU A 57 -17.89 4.57 18.25
C GLU A 57 -17.05 4.71 19.51
N CYS A 58 -15.84 5.26 19.40
CA CYS A 58 -14.92 5.38 20.53
C CYS A 58 -14.72 6.82 20.99
N ASN A 59 -15.26 7.81 20.26
CA ASN A 59 -15.10 9.25 20.52
C ASN A 59 -13.65 9.77 20.49
N GLU A 60 -12.72 8.98 19.94
CA GLU A 60 -11.35 9.41 19.69
C GLU A 60 -11.19 10.02 18.28
N PRO A 61 -10.19 10.90 18.07
CA PRO A 61 -9.86 11.40 16.74
C PRO A 61 -9.53 10.28 15.74
N GLY A 62 -9.86 10.47 14.47
CA GLY A 62 -9.44 9.57 13.40
C GLY A 62 -7.92 9.41 13.32
N THR A 63 -7.46 8.32 12.71
CA THR A 63 -6.04 8.10 12.39
C THR A 63 -5.76 8.22 10.89
N GLY A 64 -6.80 8.31 10.09
CA GLY A 64 -6.73 8.63 8.68
C GLY A 64 -8.11 8.93 8.13
N GLU A 65 -8.17 9.30 6.86
CA GLU A 65 -9.43 9.60 6.19
C GLU A 65 -10.41 8.42 6.34
N TYR A 66 -11.55 8.67 6.99
CA TYR A 66 -12.59 7.68 7.31
C TYR A 66 -12.08 6.45 8.10
N TRP A 67 -10.99 6.58 8.87
CA TRP A 67 -10.35 5.44 9.55
C TRP A 67 -10.12 5.69 11.05
N CYS A 68 -10.55 4.73 11.87
CA CYS A 68 -10.24 4.67 13.30
C CYS A 68 -9.38 3.43 13.59
N HIS A 69 -8.09 3.62 13.84
CA HIS A 69 -7.18 2.52 14.16
C HIS A 69 -7.67 1.63 15.33
N PRO A 70 -8.02 2.15 16.53
CA PRO A 70 -8.45 1.28 17.64
C PRO A 70 -9.68 0.43 17.31
N CYS A 71 -10.71 1.03 16.69
CA CYS A 71 -11.94 0.32 16.36
C CYS A 71 -11.71 -0.72 15.25
N ASN A 72 -10.97 -0.36 14.19
CA ASN A 72 -10.72 -1.26 13.07
C ASN A 72 -9.75 -2.38 13.44
N ALA A 73 -8.74 -2.12 14.27
CA ALA A 73 -7.85 -3.15 14.82
C ALA A 73 -8.64 -4.19 15.64
N LYS A 74 -9.60 -3.75 16.45
CA LYS A 74 -10.51 -4.65 17.18
C LYS A 74 -11.35 -5.51 16.21
N ARG A 75 -11.95 -4.91 15.18
CA ARG A 75 -12.72 -5.64 14.16
C ARG A 75 -11.90 -6.70 13.44
N PHE A 76 -10.68 -6.37 13.03
CA PHE A 76 -9.80 -7.34 12.39
C PHE A 76 -9.47 -8.47 13.34
N LYS A 77 -9.10 -8.15 14.59
CA LYS A 77 -8.80 -9.15 15.62
C LYS A 77 -9.95 -10.13 15.85
N ASP A 78 -11.19 -9.63 15.87
CA ASP A 78 -12.38 -10.47 16.01
C ASP A 78 -12.60 -11.38 14.79
N ASN A 79 -12.07 -11.01 13.61
CA ASN A 79 -12.21 -11.74 12.35
C ASN A 79 -10.98 -12.60 11.96
N PHE A 80 -9.91 -12.64 12.75
CA PHE A 80 -8.67 -13.37 12.40
C PHE A 80 -8.90 -14.85 12.04
N LYS A 81 -9.88 -15.50 12.67
CA LYS A 81 -10.22 -16.90 12.38
C LYS A 81 -10.74 -17.12 10.96
N ASN A 82 -11.33 -16.09 10.35
CA ASN A 82 -11.86 -16.14 8.99
C ASN A 82 -10.86 -15.68 7.94
N TRP A 83 -9.72 -15.10 8.37
CA TRP A 83 -8.66 -14.55 7.53
C TRP A 83 -7.36 -15.32 7.76
N THR A 84 -7.37 -16.58 7.34
CA THR A 84 -6.21 -17.48 7.44
C THR A 84 -5.84 -18.06 6.08
N SER A 85 -4.55 -18.02 5.79
CA SER A 85 -3.90 -18.70 4.67
C SER A 85 -3.57 -20.16 4.95
N GLY A 86 -3.79 -20.62 6.19
CA GLY A 86 -3.27 -21.90 6.68
C GLY A 86 -1.77 -21.88 6.98
N ASN A 87 -1.05 -20.80 6.66
CA ASN A 87 0.35 -20.62 6.99
C ASN A 87 0.53 -19.58 8.11
N LYS A 88 1.07 -20.03 9.25
CA LYS A 88 1.22 -19.21 10.45
C LYS A 88 2.08 -17.96 10.22
N VAL A 89 3.14 -18.03 9.40
CA VAL A 89 4.03 -16.88 9.15
C VAL A 89 3.31 -15.80 8.36
N ILE A 90 2.59 -16.19 7.30
CA ILE A 90 1.79 -15.27 6.49
C ILE A 90 0.65 -14.68 7.32
N ASP A 91 -0.05 -15.53 8.08
CA ASP A 91 -1.16 -15.09 8.93
C ASP A 91 -0.70 -14.09 9.98
N GLU A 92 0.40 -14.36 10.69
CA GLU A 92 0.97 -13.44 11.67
C GLU A 92 1.37 -12.11 11.01
N PHE A 93 2.00 -12.16 9.83
CA PHE A 93 2.38 -10.95 9.10
C PHE A 93 1.17 -10.10 8.68
N ILE A 94 0.14 -10.72 8.12
CA ILE A 94 -1.10 -10.08 7.72
C ILE A 94 -1.81 -9.49 8.95
N GLN A 95 -1.94 -10.24 10.04
CA GLN A 95 -2.56 -9.80 11.29
C GLN A 95 -1.81 -8.61 11.90
N GLN A 96 -0.47 -8.61 11.87
CA GLN A 96 0.32 -7.46 12.33
C GLN A 96 0.04 -6.21 11.49
N SER A 97 -0.09 -6.34 10.16
CA SER A 97 -0.46 -5.19 9.31
C SER A 97 -1.83 -4.63 9.68
N GLN A 98 -2.80 -5.50 9.97
CA GLN A 98 -4.18 -5.13 10.30
C GLN A 98 -4.30 -4.46 11.67
N LEU A 99 -3.57 -4.96 12.67
CA LEU A 99 -3.55 -4.38 14.00
C LEU A 99 -2.92 -2.99 14.01
N ASN A 100 -1.93 -2.74 13.14
CA ASN A 100 -1.20 -1.48 13.06
C ASN A 100 -1.79 -0.50 12.01
N ALA A 101 -2.87 -0.88 11.33
CA ALA A 101 -3.43 -0.13 10.23
C ALA A 101 -4.00 1.22 10.70
N VAL A 102 -3.51 2.31 10.09
CA VAL A 102 -4.00 3.68 10.31
C VAL A 102 -4.85 4.20 9.15
N HIS A 103 -4.86 3.47 8.03
CA HIS A 103 -5.54 3.80 6.78
C HIS A 103 -5.77 2.51 5.97
N TYR A 104 -6.70 2.54 5.00
CA TYR A 104 -7.01 1.36 4.18
C TYR A 104 -5.87 0.95 3.24
N GLU A 105 -4.94 1.86 2.95
CA GLU A 105 -3.73 1.55 2.16
C GLU A 105 -2.60 0.96 3.03
N LYS A 106 -2.81 0.85 4.35
CA LYS A 106 -1.79 0.49 5.34
C LYS A 106 -2.06 -0.85 6.05
N TYR A 107 -2.81 -1.73 5.40
CA TYR A 107 -3.04 -3.09 5.86
C TYR A 107 -3.07 -4.05 4.66
N LEU A 108 -2.99 -5.35 4.95
CA LEU A 108 -3.10 -6.40 3.93
C LEU A 108 -4.32 -7.26 4.18
N GLU A 109 -4.96 -7.69 3.10
CA GLU A 109 -5.95 -8.76 3.11
C GLU A 109 -5.32 -10.11 2.78
N TRP A 110 -5.74 -11.15 3.49
CA TRP A 110 -5.68 -12.49 2.91
C TRP A 110 -6.87 -12.64 1.95
N ILE A 111 -6.57 -12.93 0.69
CA ILE A 111 -7.58 -13.04 -0.36
C ILE A 111 -7.55 -14.47 -0.90
N PRO A 112 -8.54 -15.31 -0.58
CA PRO A 112 -8.64 -16.65 -1.16
C PRO A 112 -8.63 -16.60 -2.68
N PHE A 113 -7.83 -17.45 -3.32
CA PHE A 113 -7.55 -17.37 -4.75
C PHE A 113 -8.80 -17.55 -5.62
N GLU A 114 -9.75 -18.36 -5.15
CA GLU A 114 -11.05 -18.60 -5.77
C GLU A 114 -11.94 -17.35 -5.88
N LYS A 115 -11.61 -16.25 -5.18
CA LYS A 115 -12.30 -14.97 -5.32
C LYS A 115 -11.89 -14.19 -6.57
N PHE A 116 -10.80 -14.60 -7.23
CA PHE A 116 -10.36 -14.01 -8.48
C PHE A 116 -11.03 -14.65 -9.69
N GLN A 117 -11.36 -13.83 -10.67
CA GLN A 117 -11.98 -14.24 -11.93
C GLN A 117 -11.16 -13.75 -13.12
N ASN A 118 -11.37 -14.37 -14.29
CA ASN A 118 -10.75 -13.96 -15.56
C ASN A 118 -9.22 -13.81 -15.48
N ILE A 119 -8.58 -14.71 -14.73
CA ILE A 119 -7.12 -14.70 -14.52
C ILE A 119 -6.42 -14.93 -15.86
N THR A 120 -5.54 -14.02 -16.23
CA THR A 120 -4.84 -14.03 -17.53
C THR A 120 -3.38 -13.72 -17.30
N TYR A 121 -2.49 -14.59 -17.79
CA TYR A 121 -1.05 -14.36 -17.77
C TYR A 121 -0.65 -13.14 -18.61
N ILE A 122 0.25 -12.30 -18.07
CA ILE A 122 0.74 -11.08 -18.73
C ILE A 122 2.19 -11.26 -19.18
N ALA A 123 3.07 -11.58 -18.23
CA ALA A 123 4.50 -11.62 -18.46
C ALA A 123 5.22 -12.38 -17.35
N GLU A 124 6.45 -12.78 -17.65
CA GLU A 124 7.42 -13.34 -16.72
C GLU A 124 8.72 -12.56 -16.90
N GLY A 125 9.35 -12.23 -15.78
CA GLY A 125 10.64 -11.55 -15.75
C GLY A 125 11.56 -12.17 -14.70
N GLY A 126 12.72 -11.54 -14.47
CA GLY A 126 13.70 -12.02 -13.49
C GLY A 126 13.15 -12.16 -12.07
N PHE A 127 12.07 -11.43 -11.75
CA PHE A 127 11.45 -11.38 -10.43
C PHE A 127 10.13 -12.15 -10.33
N GLY A 128 9.77 -12.98 -11.33
CA GLY A 128 8.60 -13.86 -11.29
C GLY A 128 7.54 -13.55 -12.34
N LYS A 129 6.34 -14.12 -12.15
CA LYS A 129 5.23 -14.08 -13.12
C LYS A 129 4.16 -13.09 -12.68
N ILE A 130 3.57 -12.41 -13.66
CA ILE A 130 2.51 -11.43 -13.48
C ILE A 130 1.26 -11.88 -14.24
N TYR A 131 0.12 -11.84 -13.56
CA TYR A 131 -1.20 -12.09 -14.11
C TYR A 131 -2.09 -10.87 -13.91
N SER A 132 -3.09 -10.66 -14.76
CA SER A 132 -4.25 -9.83 -14.41
C SER A 132 -5.39 -10.71 -13.93
N ALA A 133 -6.16 -10.20 -12.97
CA ALA A 133 -7.41 -10.83 -12.53
C ALA A 133 -8.47 -9.78 -12.21
N GLU A 134 -9.73 -10.21 -12.19
CA GLU A 134 -10.84 -9.44 -11.63
C GLU A 134 -11.09 -9.88 -10.19
N TRP A 135 -11.36 -8.92 -9.29
CA TRP A 135 -11.73 -9.20 -7.91
C TRP A 135 -13.06 -8.50 -7.61
N PRO A 136 -14.20 -9.20 -7.76
CA PRO A 136 -15.52 -8.58 -7.69
C PRO A 136 -15.86 -7.95 -6.33
N GLU A 137 -15.30 -8.48 -5.24
CA GLU A 137 -15.52 -7.95 -3.88
C GLU A 137 -14.72 -6.66 -3.63
N GLY A 138 -13.53 -6.53 -4.22
CA GLY A 138 -12.65 -5.39 -4.03
C GLY A 138 -12.07 -5.26 -2.61
N PHE A 139 -11.25 -4.23 -2.40
CA PHE A 139 -10.58 -3.94 -1.13
C PHE A 139 -11.47 -3.09 -0.21
N ILE A 140 -11.23 -3.17 1.09
CA ILE A 140 -11.94 -2.35 2.08
C ILE A 140 -11.44 -0.90 2.00
N ILE A 141 -12.35 0.08 2.07
CA ILE A 141 -12.00 1.49 2.27
C ILE A 141 -12.22 1.91 3.72
N TYR A 142 -13.42 1.68 4.26
CA TYR A 142 -13.73 2.09 5.64
C TYR A 142 -14.88 1.26 6.22
N TRP A 143 -15.07 1.36 7.53
CA TRP A 143 -16.22 0.77 8.23
C TRP A 143 -17.36 1.78 8.31
N ASP A 144 -18.51 1.41 7.77
CA ASP A 144 -19.75 2.16 7.94
C ASP A 144 -20.36 1.80 9.29
N ILE A 145 -20.22 2.72 10.26
CA ILE A 145 -20.71 2.55 11.63
C ILE A 145 -22.24 2.46 11.67
N GLU A 146 -22.96 3.23 10.85
CA GLU A 146 -24.42 3.25 10.86
C GLU A 146 -25.00 1.91 10.38
N ASN A 147 -24.39 1.34 9.34
CA ASN A 147 -24.81 0.07 8.75
C ASN A 147 -24.05 -1.16 9.26
N GLN A 148 -23.05 -0.96 10.13
CA GLN A 148 -22.19 -2.00 10.70
C GLN A 148 -21.62 -2.96 9.63
N LYS A 149 -21.03 -2.39 8.57
CA LYS A 149 -20.43 -3.16 7.47
C LYS A 149 -19.20 -2.48 6.88
N TRP A 150 -18.30 -3.29 6.31
CA TRP A 150 -17.19 -2.78 5.52
C TRP A 150 -17.69 -2.23 4.18
N ILE A 151 -17.32 -0.99 3.87
CA ILE A 151 -17.47 -0.41 2.53
C ILE A 151 -16.23 -0.79 1.73
N ARG A 152 -16.46 -1.33 0.54
CA ARG A 152 -15.42 -1.84 -0.35
C ARG A 152 -15.45 -1.13 -1.68
N HIS A 153 -14.29 -1.01 -2.31
CA HIS A 153 -14.15 -0.50 -3.66
C HIS A 153 -13.43 -1.51 -4.53
N LYS A 154 -13.87 -1.58 -5.78
CA LYS A 154 -13.30 -2.49 -6.76
C LYS A 154 -12.79 -1.74 -7.97
N TYR A 155 -11.60 -2.11 -8.41
CA TYR A 155 -11.11 -1.75 -9.73
C TYR A 155 -11.55 -2.79 -10.76
N SER A 156 -11.47 -2.43 -12.03
CA SER A 156 -11.77 -3.37 -13.12
C SER A 156 -10.81 -4.56 -13.14
N LYS A 157 -9.54 -4.36 -12.79
CA LYS A 157 -8.51 -5.40 -12.76
C LYS A 157 -7.51 -5.15 -11.64
N TYR A 158 -6.88 -6.23 -11.20
CA TYR A 158 -5.77 -6.30 -10.26
C TYR A 158 -4.61 -7.06 -10.91
N ALA A 159 -3.38 -6.76 -10.49
CA ALA A 159 -2.21 -7.53 -10.86
C ALA A 159 -1.93 -8.57 -9.77
N LEU A 160 -1.74 -9.82 -10.15
CA LEU A 160 -1.24 -10.87 -9.27
C LEU A 160 0.23 -11.08 -9.63
N LYS A 161 1.15 -10.67 -8.74
CA LYS A 161 2.60 -10.84 -8.91
C LYS A 161 3.07 -11.99 -8.02
N SER A 162 3.46 -13.10 -8.64
CA SER A 162 4.21 -14.17 -7.97
C SER A 162 5.70 -13.81 -7.92
N LEU A 163 6.41 -14.22 -6.86
CA LEU A 163 7.87 -14.23 -6.85
C LEU A 163 8.38 -15.66 -7.04
N ASN A 164 9.53 -15.79 -7.71
CA ASN A 164 10.21 -17.08 -7.87
C ASN A 164 10.49 -17.70 -6.49
N ASN A 165 10.19 -19.00 -6.33
CA ASN A 165 10.31 -19.73 -5.06
C ASN A 165 9.48 -19.15 -3.89
N SER A 166 8.39 -18.43 -4.18
CA SER A 166 7.49 -17.92 -3.14
C SER A 166 6.83 -19.02 -2.31
N SER A 167 6.75 -20.25 -2.83
CA SER A 167 6.24 -21.44 -2.10
C SER A 167 6.95 -21.69 -0.77
N ASP A 168 8.24 -21.33 -0.67
CA ASP A 168 9.03 -21.51 0.55
C ASP A 168 9.02 -20.28 1.47
N ILE A 169 8.23 -19.25 1.14
CA ILE A 169 8.17 -17.96 1.85
C ILE A 169 9.57 -17.38 2.03
N CYS A 170 10.22 -17.11 0.90
CA CYS A 170 11.52 -16.44 0.90
C CYS A 170 11.43 -15.08 1.61
N SER A 171 12.48 -14.71 2.34
CA SER A 171 12.60 -13.41 3.01
C SER A 171 12.36 -12.24 2.05
N ASP A 172 12.74 -12.39 0.78
CA ASP A 172 12.63 -11.34 -0.22
C ASP A 172 11.16 -11.00 -0.53
N PHE A 173 10.28 -12.01 -0.55
CA PHE A 173 8.83 -11.81 -0.72
C PHE A 173 8.23 -11.00 0.43
N LEU A 174 8.53 -11.41 1.66
CA LEU A 174 8.03 -10.70 2.84
C LEU A 174 8.62 -9.30 2.95
N ASN A 175 9.89 -9.11 2.56
CA ASN A 175 10.55 -7.81 2.57
C ASN A 175 9.94 -6.84 1.55
N GLU A 176 9.59 -7.30 0.35
CA GLU A 176 8.90 -6.47 -0.65
C GLU A 176 7.54 -6.01 -0.12
N ILE A 177 6.74 -6.93 0.41
CA ILE A 177 5.41 -6.60 0.95
C ILE A 177 5.54 -5.67 2.16
N LYS A 178 6.52 -5.91 3.04
CA LYS A 178 6.80 -5.03 4.17
C LYS A 178 7.15 -3.62 3.72
N SER A 179 7.90 -3.48 2.62
CA SER A 179 8.23 -2.18 2.04
C SER A 179 6.97 -1.43 1.59
N HIS A 180 6.00 -2.13 0.98
CA HIS A 180 4.70 -1.54 0.64
C HIS A 180 3.97 -1.00 1.88
N LEU A 181 3.99 -1.71 3.01
CA LEU A 181 3.35 -1.22 4.24
C LEU A 181 4.05 0.00 4.84
N GLN A 182 5.38 0.04 4.81
CA GLN A 182 6.18 1.06 5.48
C GLN A 182 6.26 2.38 4.71
N ILE A 183 6.21 2.34 3.37
CA ILE A 183 6.36 3.54 2.53
C ILE A 183 5.01 4.24 2.35
N TYR A 184 4.94 5.57 2.45
CA TYR A 184 3.71 6.31 2.10
C TYR A 184 3.39 6.11 0.59
N LEU A 185 2.21 5.56 0.26
CA LEU A 185 2.00 4.89 -1.03
C LEU A 185 1.27 5.72 -2.09
N LYS A 186 1.05 7.04 -1.92
CA LYS A 186 0.18 7.77 -2.85
C LYS A 186 0.64 7.67 -4.32
N ASP A 187 1.96 7.73 -4.54
CA ASP A 187 2.58 7.70 -5.87
C ASP A 187 3.40 6.41 -6.11
N VAL A 188 3.16 5.38 -5.29
CA VAL A 188 3.75 4.04 -5.36
C VAL A 188 2.62 3.01 -5.54
N ILE A 189 2.85 1.90 -6.22
CA ILE A 189 1.83 0.87 -6.42
C ILE A 189 1.32 0.36 -5.07
N THR A 190 -0.01 0.40 -4.90
CA THR A 190 -0.68 -0.16 -3.74
C THR A 190 -0.65 -1.69 -3.78
N CYS A 191 -0.29 -2.30 -2.65
CA CYS A 191 -0.46 -3.72 -2.39
C CYS A 191 -1.67 -3.91 -1.48
N PHE A 192 -2.72 -4.57 -1.98
CA PHE A 192 -3.97 -4.80 -1.25
C PHE A 192 -3.90 -6.03 -0.35
N GLY A 193 -3.02 -6.97 -0.65
CA GLY A 193 -3.02 -8.23 0.07
C GLY A 193 -2.17 -9.31 -0.56
N ILE A 194 -2.38 -10.52 -0.05
CA ILE A 194 -1.68 -11.74 -0.42
C ILE A 194 -2.72 -12.79 -0.80
N THR A 195 -2.42 -13.57 -1.82
CA THR A 195 -3.16 -14.78 -2.20
C THR A 195 -2.18 -15.93 -2.44
N GLN A 196 -2.68 -17.14 -2.62
CA GLN A 196 -1.87 -18.31 -2.98
C GLN A 196 -2.58 -19.11 -4.06
N ASP A 197 -1.90 -19.36 -5.17
CA ASP A 197 -2.44 -20.24 -6.21
C ASP A 197 -2.46 -21.69 -5.69
N PRO A 198 -3.63 -22.33 -5.57
CA PRO A 198 -3.73 -23.67 -5.02
C PRO A 198 -3.10 -24.75 -5.92
N ASN A 199 -2.83 -24.44 -7.20
CA ASN A 199 -2.24 -25.39 -8.13
C ASN A 199 -0.71 -25.41 -8.05
N THR A 200 -0.09 -24.24 -7.83
CA THR A 200 1.37 -24.09 -7.78
C THR A 200 1.90 -23.95 -6.36
N ASN A 201 1.02 -23.65 -5.38
CA ASN A 201 1.35 -23.22 -4.02
C ASN A 201 2.17 -21.92 -3.95
N GLU A 202 2.29 -21.18 -5.06
CA GLU A 202 2.99 -19.90 -5.10
C GLU A 202 2.15 -18.82 -4.42
N TYR A 203 2.77 -18.10 -3.48
CA TYR A 203 2.17 -16.89 -2.92
C TYR A 203 2.32 -15.74 -3.91
N MET A 204 1.26 -14.93 -4.02
CA MET A 204 1.19 -13.80 -4.93
C MET A 204 0.76 -12.54 -4.20
N MET A 205 1.38 -11.42 -4.55
CA MET A 205 0.92 -10.10 -4.15
C MET A 205 -0.25 -9.67 -5.02
N VAL A 206 -1.25 -9.05 -4.40
CA VAL A 206 -2.40 -8.47 -5.08
C VAL A 206 -2.20 -6.97 -5.18
N LEU A 207 -1.87 -6.49 -6.37
CA LEU A 207 -1.40 -5.12 -6.63
C LEU A 207 -2.38 -4.33 -7.50
N PHE A 208 -2.28 -3.00 -7.43
CA PHE A 208 -2.98 -2.13 -8.37
C PHE A 208 -2.53 -2.38 -9.82
N TYR A 209 -3.50 -2.55 -10.72
CA TYR A 209 -3.22 -2.86 -12.13
C TYR A 209 -3.05 -1.59 -12.98
N CYS A 210 -1.85 -1.42 -13.54
CA CYS A 210 -1.53 -0.35 -14.47
C CYS A 210 -1.71 -0.79 -15.93
N SER A 211 -2.84 -0.41 -16.52
CA SER A 211 -3.28 -0.87 -17.86
C SER A 211 -2.39 -0.44 -19.03
N LYS A 212 -1.47 0.53 -18.85
CA LYS A 212 -0.53 0.96 -19.89
C LYS A 212 0.86 0.33 -19.76
N GLY A 213 1.05 -0.56 -18.78
CA GLY A 213 2.33 -1.22 -18.53
C GLY A 213 3.37 -0.24 -17.99
N ASN A 214 4.65 -0.53 -18.23
CA ASN A 214 5.75 0.34 -17.78
C ASN A 214 5.92 1.62 -18.62
N LEU A 215 6.53 2.64 -18.02
CA LEU A 215 6.74 3.95 -18.60
C LEU A 215 7.55 3.88 -19.90
N ARG A 216 8.56 3.01 -19.98
CA ARG A 216 9.33 2.79 -21.22
C ARG A 216 8.40 2.38 -22.37
N ASN A 217 7.60 1.35 -22.15
CA ASN A 217 6.67 0.84 -23.14
C ASN A 217 5.60 1.88 -23.47
N TYR A 218 5.05 2.56 -22.46
CA TYR A 218 4.08 3.64 -22.64
C TYR A 218 4.61 4.74 -23.56
N LEU A 219 5.82 5.24 -23.32
CA LEU A 219 6.44 6.28 -24.14
C LEU A 219 6.81 5.82 -25.55
N THR A 220 7.21 4.55 -25.72
CA THR A 220 7.57 4.01 -27.05
C THR A 220 6.36 3.64 -27.91
N LYS A 221 5.24 3.22 -27.28
CA LYS A 221 4.03 2.76 -27.97
C LYS A 221 2.94 3.81 -28.05
N SER A 222 3.07 4.95 -27.37
CA SER A 222 2.07 6.01 -27.42
C SER A 222 2.03 6.63 -28.82
N GLU A 223 1.04 6.26 -29.62
CA GLU A 223 0.76 6.89 -30.92
C GLU A 223 0.26 8.35 -30.75
N SER A 224 -0.26 8.69 -29.56
CA SER A 224 -0.71 10.03 -29.22
C SER A 224 0.41 10.88 -28.63
N TYR A 225 0.52 12.11 -29.13
CA TYR A 225 1.42 13.12 -28.56
C TYR A 225 1.07 13.38 -27.08
N ILE A 226 2.04 13.11 -26.19
CA ILE A 226 1.95 13.50 -24.78
C ILE A 226 2.37 14.97 -24.67
N ASN A 227 1.42 15.83 -24.31
CA ASN A 227 1.69 17.25 -24.15
C ASN A 227 2.65 17.54 -22.98
N TYR A 228 3.31 18.71 -23.01
CA TYR A 228 4.30 19.09 -22.00
C TYR A 228 3.74 19.12 -20.58
N LYS A 229 2.49 19.58 -20.40
CA LYS A 229 1.86 19.63 -19.08
C LYS A 229 1.75 18.22 -18.49
N SER A 230 1.21 17.25 -19.23
CA SER A 230 1.10 15.86 -18.78
C SER A 230 2.46 15.21 -18.48
N LYS A 231 3.51 15.57 -19.24
CA LYS A 231 4.89 15.12 -18.94
C LYS A 231 5.39 15.68 -17.62
N ILE A 232 5.19 16.99 -17.38
CA ILE A 232 5.59 17.66 -16.15
C ILE A 232 4.83 17.09 -14.96
N ASP A 233 3.51 16.91 -15.08
CA ASP A 233 2.65 16.34 -14.03
C ASP A 233 3.13 14.91 -13.66
N GLY A 234 3.44 14.08 -14.67
CA GLY A 234 3.98 12.75 -14.45
C GLY A 234 5.37 12.75 -13.78
N LEU A 235 6.26 13.66 -14.18
CA LEU A 235 7.58 13.80 -13.54
C LEU A 235 7.46 14.27 -12.09
N GLN A 236 6.57 15.22 -11.81
CA GLN A 236 6.29 15.67 -10.44
C GLN A 236 5.76 14.52 -9.58
N GLN A 237 4.89 13.67 -10.13
CA GLN A 237 4.37 12.49 -9.44
C GLN A 237 5.45 11.46 -9.11
N ILE A 238 6.30 11.13 -10.08
CA ILE A 238 7.43 10.23 -9.87
C ILE A 238 8.38 10.80 -8.81
N ALA A 239 8.65 12.11 -8.84
CA ALA A 239 9.50 12.77 -7.84
C ALA A 239 8.89 12.70 -6.43
N ARG A 240 7.58 12.87 -6.28
CA ARG A 240 6.88 12.71 -4.99
C ARG A 240 6.96 11.27 -4.48
N GLY A 241 6.73 10.27 -5.34
CA GLY A 241 6.88 8.87 -4.93
C GLY A 241 8.30 8.53 -4.45
N LEU A 242 9.34 9.05 -5.12
CA LEU A 242 10.72 8.90 -4.67
C LEU A 242 10.96 9.60 -3.32
N PHE A 243 10.41 10.80 -3.16
CA PHE A 243 10.48 11.55 -1.90
C PHE A 243 9.84 10.77 -0.75
N ASP A 244 8.69 10.14 -0.98
CA ASP A 244 8.00 9.31 0.02
C ASP A 244 8.83 8.06 0.41
N ILE A 245 9.46 7.40 -0.57
CA ILE A 245 10.39 6.28 -0.32
C ILE A 245 11.56 6.75 0.56
N HIS A 246 12.17 7.88 0.23
CA HIS A 246 13.31 8.43 0.96
C HIS A 246 12.94 8.88 2.38
N ASN A 247 11.80 9.55 2.56
CA ASN A 247 11.31 9.97 3.87
C ASN A 247 10.97 8.79 4.78
N SER A 248 10.60 7.66 4.19
CA SER A 248 10.40 6.41 4.93
C SER A 248 11.72 5.76 5.35
N GLY A 249 12.87 6.37 5.02
CA GLY A 249 14.20 5.90 5.34
C GLY A 249 14.73 4.84 4.37
N PHE A 250 14.10 4.66 3.20
CA PHE A 250 14.48 3.66 2.20
C PHE A 250 15.12 4.28 0.96
N VAL A 251 15.85 3.47 0.20
CA VAL A 251 16.32 3.77 -1.15
C VAL A 251 15.81 2.66 -2.06
N HIS A 252 15.23 3.02 -3.22
CA HIS A 252 14.63 2.05 -4.15
C HIS A 252 15.62 1.04 -4.74
N LYS A 253 16.87 1.47 -4.98
CA LYS A 253 18.00 0.69 -5.55
C LYS A 253 17.84 0.15 -6.98
N ASP A 254 16.63 0.04 -7.50
CA ASP A 254 16.35 -0.41 -8.87
C ASP A 254 15.38 0.55 -9.60
N PHE A 255 15.62 1.85 -9.44
CA PHE A 255 14.75 2.87 -10.01
C PHE A 255 15.08 3.12 -11.50
N HIS A 256 14.20 2.68 -12.40
CA HIS A 256 14.30 2.93 -13.84
C HIS A 256 12.91 2.93 -14.51
N SER A 257 12.85 3.34 -15.79
CA SER A 257 11.59 3.43 -16.57
C SER A 257 10.82 2.12 -16.77
N GLY A 258 11.40 0.99 -16.37
CA GLY A 258 10.75 -0.32 -16.38
C GLY A 258 9.97 -0.60 -15.09
N ASN A 259 10.39 0.01 -13.97
CA ASN A 259 9.78 -0.10 -12.65
C ASN A 259 8.87 1.09 -12.33
N ILE A 260 8.59 1.94 -13.33
CA ILE A 260 7.53 2.94 -13.26
C ILE A 260 6.38 2.43 -14.11
N LEU A 261 5.24 2.13 -13.49
CA LEU A 261 4.05 1.66 -14.18
C LEU A 261 3.09 2.82 -14.46
N HIS A 262 2.31 2.74 -15.52
CA HIS A 262 1.40 3.80 -15.94
C HIS A 262 -0.03 3.24 -16.02
N ASN A 263 -0.98 3.89 -15.36
CA ASN A 263 -2.40 3.60 -15.59
C ASN A 263 -2.92 4.44 -16.78
N ALA A 264 -4.21 4.75 -16.88
CA ALA A 264 -4.68 5.61 -17.97
C ALA A 264 -4.20 7.08 -17.87
N TYR A 265 -3.82 7.55 -16.68
CA TYR A 265 -3.64 8.96 -16.36
C TYR A 265 -2.31 9.29 -15.68
N PHE A 266 -1.76 8.38 -14.88
CA PHE A 266 -0.73 8.66 -13.88
C PHE A 266 0.34 7.56 -13.85
N PRO A 267 1.63 7.94 -13.69
CA PRO A 267 2.70 7.01 -13.34
C PRO A 267 2.73 6.67 -11.85
N PHE A 268 3.18 5.46 -11.53
CA PHE A 268 3.38 4.93 -10.19
C PHE A 268 4.73 4.23 -10.12
N ILE A 269 5.46 4.43 -9.04
CA ILE A 269 6.66 3.64 -8.76
C ILE A 269 6.24 2.23 -8.33
N SER A 270 6.94 1.21 -8.79
CA SER A 270 6.66 -0.20 -8.51
C SER A 270 7.95 -0.96 -8.22
N ASP A 271 7.81 -2.23 -7.85
CA ASP A 271 8.93 -3.15 -7.59
C ASP A 271 9.84 -2.70 -6.45
N LEU A 272 9.35 -2.90 -5.24
CA LEU A 272 10.05 -2.51 -4.01
C LEU A 272 10.96 -3.64 -3.48
N GLY A 273 11.15 -4.73 -4.23
CA GLY A 273 11.91 -5.90 -3.76
C GLY A 273 13.36 -5.59 -3.40
N MET A 274 13.95 -4.57 -4.04
CA MET A 274 15.32 -4.11 -3.77
C MET A 274 15.39 -2.91 -2.81
N CYS A 275 14.26 -2.46 -2.25
CA CYS A 275 14.26 -1.36 -1.31
C CYS A 275 15.06 -1.71 -0.05
N GLN A 276 15.97 -0.82 0.34
CA GLN A 276 16.81 -1.01 1.52
C GLN A 276 16.87 0.24 2.37
N PRO A 277 17.01 0.11 3.71
CA PRO A 277 17.24 1.26 4.57
C PRO A 277 18.45 2.07 4.11
N ALA A 278 18.34 3.39 4.08
CA ALA A 278 19.39 4.31 3.63
C ALA A 278 20.69 4.15 4.43
N ASN A 279 20.58 3.77 5.72
CA ASN A 279 21.70 3.58 6.63
C ASN A 279 22.33 2.18 6.57
N LYS A 280 21.83 1.28 5.72
CA LYS A 280 22.45 -0.04 5.55
C LYS A 280 23.77 0.15 4.81
N GLN A 281 24.89 0.11 5.53
CA GLN A 281 26.20 0.01 4.92
C GLN A 281 26.19 -1.21 4.00
N SER A 282 26.49 -1.01 2.73
CA SER A 282 26.76 -2.12 1.82
C SER A 282 27.96 -2.85 2.41
N ILE A 283 27.73 -4.04 2.98
CA ILE A 283 28.82 -4.98 3.17
C ILE A 283 29.32 -5.22 1.75
N LYS A 284 30.48 -4.64 1.43
CA LYS A 284 31.22 -5.07 0.25
C LYS A 284 31.52 -6.54 0.51
N GLU A 285 30.77 -7.44 -0.10
CA GLU A 285 31.34 -8.73 -0.41
C GLU A 285 32.53 -8.42 -1.30
N GLU A 286 33.72 -8.47 -0.71
CA GLU A 286 34.97 -8.49 -1.47
C GLU A 286 34.97 -9.79 -2.27
N GLY A 287 34.28 -9.75 -3.40
CA GLY A 287 34.48 -10.69 -4.48
C GLY A 287 35.89 -10.48 -5.00
N ILE A 288 36.78 -11.39 -4.61
CA ILE A 288 38.01 -11.70 -5.34
C ILE A 288 37.58 -12.01 -6.79
N TYR A 289 38.26 -11.35 -7.73
CA TYR A 289 38.12 -11.46 -9.19
C TYR A 289 37.81 -12.87 -9.72
#